data_AF-A0A6I3ID18-F1
#
_entry.id   AF-A0A6I3ID18-F1
#
_cell.length_a   1.000
_cell.length_b   1.000
_cell.length_c   1.000
_cell.angle_alpha   90.00
_cell.angle_beta   90.00
_cell.angle_gamma   90.00
#
_symmetry.space_group_name_H-M   'P 1'
#
loop_
_entity.id
_entity.type
_entity.pdbx_description
1 polymer ?
#
loop_
_entity_poly.entity_id
_entity_poly.type
_entity_poly.pdbx_seq_one_letter_code
_entity_poly.pdbx_strand_id
1 'polypeptide(L)' 'MEATPDLLGCCLAKPGAWRDEADEWIRRYPQDASVSAYIGRHGWNVLRVGGRIPADEIREAMEESYDRVVSGLPRSRRPA' A
#
# COMPACT_ATOMS: atom_id res chain seq x y z
N MET A 1 4.14 -2.24 22.92
CA MET A 1 4.64 -1.17 22.05
C MET A 1 3.45 -0.58 21.35
N GLU A 2 3.08 0.63 21.78
CA GLU A 2 1.88 1.34 21.36
C GLU A 2 1.93 1.65 19.86
N ALA A 3 0.92 1.22 19.12
CA ALA A 3 0.62 1.77 17.80
C ALA A 3 -0.34 2.94 18.00
N THR A 4 0.18 4.13 17.70
CA THR A 4 -0.47 5.45 17.65
C THR A 4 -1.95 5.41 17.21
N PRO A 5 -2.91 5.82 18.07
CA PRO A 5 -4.34 5.79 17.74
C PRO A 5 -4.82 6.87 16.75
N ASP A 6 -3.99 7.84 16.35
CA ASP A 6 -4.49 9.09 15.74
C ASP A 6 -3.91 9.41 14.36
N LEU A 7 -3.60 8.40 13.54
CA LEU A 7 -3.36 8.63 12.10
C LEU A 7 -4.67 8.48 11.34
N LEU A 8 -5.54 9.50 11.42
CA LEU A 8 -6.55 9.76 10.39
C LEU A 8 -5.80 10.18 9.11
N GLY A 9 -5.24 9.21 8.42
CA GLY A 9 -4.37 9.39 7.27
C GLY A 9 -4.63 8.33 6.20
N CYS A 10 -4.18 8.62 4.99
CA CYS A 10 -4.25 7.70 3.86
C CYS A 10 -2.83 7.35 3.42
N CYS A 11 -2.51 6.07 3.33
CA CYS A 11 -1.23 5.57 2.84
C CYS A 11 -1.34 5.10 1.39
N LEU A 12 -0.29 5.29 0.60
CA LEU A 12 -0.18 4.71 -0.75
C LEU A 12 0.62 3.43 -0.68
N ALA A 13 0.01 2.32 -1.07
CA ALA A 13 0.68 1.02 -1.17
C ALA A 13 0.62 0.51 -2.61
N LYS A 14 1.67 -0.20 -3.02
CA LYS A 14 1.72 -1.01 -4.24
C LYS A 14 1.62 -2.49 -3.87
N PRO A 15 0.42 -2.99 -3.54
CA PRO A 15 0.20 -4.38 -3.11
C PRO A 15 0.42 -5.42 -4.22
N GLY A 16 0.70 -4.98 -5.46
CA GLY A 16 0.93 -5.89 -6.57
C GLY A 16 1.73 -5.28 -7.72
N ALA A 17 2.33 -6.13 -8.56
CA ALA A 17 2.99 -5.67 -9.79
C ALA A 17 1.95 -5.13 -10.77
N TRP A 18 0.79 -5.79 -10.79
CA TRP A 18 -0.29 -5.61 -11.75
C TRP A 18 -1.58 -5.22 -11.06
N ARG A 19 -2.56 -4.80 -11.85
CA ARG A 19 -3.83 -4.26 -11.36
C ARG A 19 -4.67 -5.33 -10.62
N ASP A 20 -4.62 -6.59 -11.06
CA ASP A 20 -5.43 -7.67 -10.47
C ASP A 20 -5.06 -7.99 -9.01
N GLU A 21 -3.76 -7.98 -8.71
CA GLU A 21 -3.22 -8.11 -7.34
C GLU A 21 -3.64 -6.90 -6.49
N ALA A 22 -3.65 -5.69 -7.06
CA ALA A 22 -4.10 -4.50 -6.34
C ALA A 22 -5.61 -4.47 -6.09
N ASP A 23 -6.43 -4.98 -7.01
CA ASP A 23 -7.89 -5.02 -6.83
C ASP A 23 -8.33 -6.00 -5.72
N GLU A 24 -7.48 -6.94 -5.29
CA GLU A 24 -7.74 -7.78 -4.11
C GLU A 24 -8.00 -6.96 -2.85
N TRP A 25 -7.22 -5.91 -2.62
CA TRP A 25 -7.39 -5.02 -1.46
C TRP A 25 -8.71 -4.26 -1.50
N ILE A 26 -9.14 -3.83 -2.69
CA ILE A 26 -10.43 -3.14 -2.89
C ILE A 26 -11.59 -4.12 -2.67
N ARG A 27 -11.45 -5.38 -3.12
CA ARG A 27 -12.46 -6.43 -2.88
C ARG A 27 -12.58 -6.77 -1.39
N ARG A 28 -11.45 -6.81 -0.67
CA ARG A 28 -11.40 -7.15 0.76
C ARG A 28 -11.84 -6.01 1.66
N TYR A 29 -11.49 -4.77 1.31
CA TYR A 29 -11.75 -3.58 2.11
C TYR A 29 -12.35 -2.44 1.27
N PRO A 30 -13.58 -2.59 0.73
CA PRO A 30 -14.15 -1.64 -0.23
C PRO A 30 -14.41 -0.23 0.34
N GLN A 31 -14.46 -0.08 1.67
CA GLN A 31 -14.65 1.22 2.33
C GLN A 31 -13.33 1.91 2.70
N ASP A 32 -12.24 1.15 2.74
CA ASP A 32 -10.95 1.59 3.27
C ASP A 32 -9.81 1.46 2.26
N ALA A 33 -10.03 0.79 1.12
CA ALA A 33 -9.09 0.69 0.01
C ALA A 33 -9.72 1.26 -1.26
N SER A 34 -8.97 2.11 -1.96
CA SER A 34 -9.40 2.69 -3.24
C SER A 34 -8.24 2.82 -4.21
N VAL A 35 -8.55 2.89 -5.51
CA VAL A 35 -7.55 3.11 -6.56
C VAL A 35 -6.94 4.51 -6.40
N SER A 36 -5.62 4.64 -6.50
CA SER A 36 -4.97 5.96 -6.49
C SER A 36 -5.33 6.76 -7.75
N ALA A 37 -5.75 8.02 -7.58
CA ALA A 37 -6.34 8.86 -8.62
C ALA A 37 -5.49 9.01 -9.90
N TYR A 38 -4.16 9.13 -9.78
CA TYR A 38 -3.27 9.42 -10.92
C TYR A 38 -2.38 8.25 -11.33
N ILE A 39 -2.05 7.35 -10.40
CA ILE A 39 -1.08 6.26 -10.60
C ILE A 39 -1.71 4.86 -10.45
N GLY A 40 -3.01 4.77 -10.16
CA GLY A 40 -3.70 3.50 -9.90
C GLY A 40 -3.72 2.51 -11.06
N ARG A 41 -3.52 2.96 -12.31
CA ARG A 41 -3.35 2.05 -13.47
C ARG A 41 -2.15 1.11 -13.34
N HIS A 42 -1.16 1.49 -12.52
CA HIS A 42 0.06 0.72 -12.27
C HIS A 42 -0.01 -0.08 -10.96
N GLY A 43 -1.21 -0.39 -10.48
CA GLY A 43 -1.42 -1.20 -9.27
C GLY A 43 -1.16 -0.47 -7.95
N TRP A 44 -1.44 0.83 -7.91
CA TRP A 44 -1.33 1.65 -6.69
C TRP A 44 -2.68 1.88 -6.04
N ASN A 45 -2.76 1.62 -4.74
CA ASN A 45 -3.95 1.82 -3.93
C ASN A 45 -3.70 2.82 -2.81
N VAL A 46 -4.77 3.53 -2.44
CA VAL A 46 -4.87 4.32 -1.22
C VAL A 46 -5.54 3.45 -0.16
N LEU A 47 -4.86 3.22 0.96
CA LEU A 47 -5.35 2.51 2.14
C LEU A 47 -5.63 3.51 3.26
N ARG A 48 -6.82 3.47 3.86
CA ARG A 48 -7.21 4.31 4.99
C ARG A 48 -6.63 3.73 6.29
N VAL A 49 -5.86 4.54 7.01
CA VAL A 49 -5.36 4.24 8.35
C VAL A 49 -6.43 4.58 9.38
N GLY A 50 -6.55 3.75 10.42
CA GLY A 50 -7.61 3.88 11.43
C GLY A 50 -9.00 3.44 10.95
N GLY A 51 -9.08 2.79 9.77
CA GLY A 51 -10.29 2.19 9.24
C GLY A 51 -10.47 0.73 9.68
N ARG A 52 -11.14 -0.08 8.86
CA ARG A 52 -11.32 -1.52 9.13
C ARG A 52 -10.05 -2.35 8.88
N ILE A 53 -9.09 -1.80 8.13
CA ILE A 53 -7.81 -2.46 7.86
C ILE A 53 -6.94 -2.39 9.13
N PRO A 54 -6.51 -3.54 9.70
CA PRO A 54 -5.61 -3.56 10.84
C PRO A 54 -4.29 -2.85 10.53
N ALA A 55 -3.75 -2.13 11.52
CA ALA A 55 -2.51 -1.37 11.34
C ALA A 55 -1.31 -2.25 10.95
N ASP A 56 -1.23 -3.48 11.45
CA ASP A 56 -0.18 -4.43 11.07
C ASP A 56 -0.28 -4.86 9.60
N GLU A 57 -1.49 -5.06 9.08
CA GLU A 57 -1.71 -5.41 7.67
C GLU A 57 -1.31 -4.23 6.77
N ILE A 58 -1.59 -2.98 7.19
CA ILE A 58 -1.12 -1.78 6.50
C ILE A 58 0.42 -1.71 6.53
N ARG A 59 1.06 -2.02 7.66
CA ARG A 59 2.52 -2.00 7.79
C ARG A 59 3.18 -3.03 6.87
N GLU A 60 2.67 -4.26 6.85
CA GLU A 60 3.14 -5.33 5.96
C GLU A 60 2.98 -4.92 4.49
N ALA A 61 1.82 -4.37 4.11
CA ALA A 61 1.60 -3.88 2.76
C ALA A 61 2.56 -2.75 2.35
N MET A 62 2.96 -1.90 3.30
CA MET A 62 3.94 -0.83 3.06
C MET A 62 5.35 -1.38 2.88
N GLU A 63 5.74 -2.38 3.66
CA GLU A 63 7.04 -3.06 3.55
C GLU A 63 7.17 -3.79 2.21
N GLU A 64 6.17 -4.59 1.84
CA GLU A 64 6.12 -5.26 0.53
C GLU A 64 6.14 -4.25 -0.63
N SER A 65 5.42 -3.14 -0.48
CA SER A 65 5.41 -2.06 -1.47
C SER A 65 6.80 -1.43 -1.63
N TYR A 66 7.53 -1.22 -0.53
CA TYR A 66 8.89 -0.70 -0.56
C TYR A 66 9.84 -1.65 -1.29
N ASP A 67 9.85 -2.94 -0.91
CA ASP A 67 10.69 -3.96 -1.54
C ASP A 67 10.43 -4.07 -3.05
N ARG A 68 9.17 -3.97 -3.45
CA ARG A 68 8.79 -4.00 -4.86
C ARG A 68 9.28 -2.79 -5.63
N VAL A 69 9.19 -1.60 -5.05
CA VAL A 69 9.74 -0.38 -5.66
C VAL A 69 11.26 -0.47 -5.77
N VAL A 70 11.93 -0.85 -4.70
CA VAL A 70 13.40 -0.95 -4.63
C VAL A 70 13.95 -1.99 -5.60
N SER A 71 13.31 -3.16 -5.69
CA SER A 71 13.71 -4.20 -6.65
C SER A 71 13.53 -3.77 -8.11
N GLY A 72 12.58 -2.88 -8.40
CA GLY A 72 12.38 -2.29 -9.72
C GLY A 72 13.40 -1.21 -10.09
N LEU A 73 14.17 -0.67 -9.13
CA LEU A 73 15.17 0.37 -9.42
C LEU A 73 16.43 -0.20 -10.08
N PRO A 74 17.11 0.57 -10.94
CA PRO A 74 18.46 0.26 -11.41
C PRO A 74 19.42 0.04 -10.23
N ARG A 75 20.38 -0.89 -10.36
CA ARG A 75 21.32 -1.24 -9.27
C ARG A 75 22.04 -0.03 -8.66
N SER A 76 22.33 1.00 -9.45
CA SER A 76 22.98 2.24 -8.99
C SER A 76 22.12 3.12 -8.08
N ARG A 77 20.80 2.87 -8.01
CA ARG A 77 19.85 3.65 -7.22
C ARG A 77 19.23 2.86 -6.06
N ARG A 78 19.66 1.62 -5.84
CA ARG A 78 19.20 0.84 -4.70
C ARG A 78 19.95 1.28 -3.44
N PRO A 79 19.28 1.33 -2.28
CA PRO A 79 19.97 1.50 -1.01
C PRO A 79 20.99 0.38 -0.80
N ALA A 80 22.11 0.72 -0.16
CA ALA A 80 23.25 -0.17 0.09
C ALA A 80 22.97 -1.17 1.21
#